data_AF-A0A937HFV0-F1
#
_entry.id   AF-A0A937HFV0-F1
#
_cell.length_a   1.000
_cell.length_b   1.000
_cell.length_c   1.000
_cell.angle_alpha   90.00
_cell.angle_beta   90.00
_cell.angle_gamma   90.00
#
_symmetry.space_group_name_H-M   'P 1'
#
loop_
_entity.id
_entity.type
_entity.pdbx_description
1 polymer ?
#
loop_
_entity_poly.entity_id
_entity_poly.type
_entity_poly.pdbx_seq_one_letter_code
_entity_poly.pdbx_strand_id
1 'polypeptide(L)'
;MKMKTINILLVLLMTFSFAANAHGDKNKDKGLFKGIDTPAAKVVLAFHQALETGNQKQARAQLADDVTIFEGGRVERSADEYAHHHMLSDMKYLAAMKSETLEHQVTVLGNTAISASRSHTTGSYKGK
;
A
#
# COMPACT_ATOMS: atom_id res chain seq x y z
N MET A 1 41.24 36.63 -61.87
CA MET A 1 39.81 36.23 -61.84
C MET A 1 39.61 35.35 -60.60
N LYS A 2 38.86 35.83 -59.59
CA LYS A 2 38.87 35.33 -58.20
C LYS A 2 37.87 34.18 -57.99
N MET A 3 38.29 33.11 -57.33
CA MET A 3 37.42 32.03 -56.84
C MET A 3 36.47 32.58 -55.75
N LYS A 4 35.17 32.32 -55.87
CA LYS A 4 34.18 32.62 -54.83
C LYS A 4 33.93 31.36 -54.00
N THR A 5 34.17 31.46 -52.70
CA THR A 5 33.89 30.44 -51.69
C THR A 5 32.37 30.35 -51.46
N ILE A 6 31.84 29.12 -51.46
CA ILE A 6 30.44 28.81 -51.13
C ILE A 6 30.38 28.59 -49.61
N ASN A 7 29.69 29.47 -48.89
CA ASN A 7 29.37 29.27 -47.47
C ASN A 7 28.07 28.47 -47.37
N ILE A 8 28.16 27.24 -46.85
CA ILE A 8 26.99 26.46 -46.43
C ILE A 8 26.61 26.90 -45.02
N LEU A 9 25.45 27.56 -44.89
CA LEU A 9 24.87 27.98 -43.62
C LEU A 9 24.14 26.79 -42.99
N LEU A 10 24.72 26.18 -41.96
CA LEU A 10 24.12 25.12 -41.16
C LEU A 10 23.11 25.73 -40.18
N VAL A 11 21.82 25.59 -40.44
CA VAL A 11 20.76 26.01 -39.50
C VAL A 11 20.52 24.89 -38.50
N LEU A 12 20.99 25.10 -37.26
CA LEU A 12 20.75 24.22 -36.12
C LEU A 12 19.34 24.50 -35.56
N LEU A 13 18.36 23.66 -35.89
CA LEU A 13 17.04 23.67 -35.23
C LEU A 13 17.20 23.23 -33.77
N MET A 14 17.16 24.18 -32.83
CA MET A 14 16.97 23.86 -31.41
C MET A 14 15.53 23.40 -31.19
N THR A 15 15.35 22.12 -30.90
CA THR A 15 14.11 21.58 -30.35
C THR A 15 13.97 22.05 -28.90
N PHE A 16 13.15 23.09 -28.68
CA PHE A 16 12.67 23.42 -27.34
C PHE A 16 11.85 22.25 -26.81
N SER A 17 12.42 21.51 -25.85
CA SER A 17 11.66 20.52 -25.09
C SER A 17 10.65 21.27 -24.23
N PHE A 18 9.36 21.06 -24.50
CA PHE A 18 8.28 21.51 -23.63
C PHE A 18 8.47 20.83 -22.26
N ALA A 19 8.88 21.60 -21.26
CA ALA A 19 8.72 21.19 -19.87
C ALA A 19 7.22 21.11 -19.58
N ALA A 20 6.64 19.94 -19.76
CA ALA A 20 5.30 19.62 -19.31
C ALA A 20 5.29 19.72 -17.78
N ASN A 21 4.83 20.86 -17.27
CA ASN A 21 4.51 21.01 -15.86
C ASN A 21 3.28 20.15 -15.56
N ALA A 22 3.51 18.92 -15.12
CA ALA A 22 2.46 18.08 -14.56
C ALA A 22 1.95 18.75 -13.27
N HIS A 23 0.87 19.53 -13.38
CA HIS A 23 0.17 20.07 -12.22
C HIS A 23 -0.38 18.90 -11.40
N GLY A 24 0.19 18.69 -10.21
CA GLY A 24 -0.32 17.75 -9.23
C GLY A 24 -1.71 18.19 -8.77
N ASP A 25 -2.75 17.50 -9.27
CA ASP A 25 -4.11 17.72 -8.83
C ASP A 25 -4.24 17.37 -7.34
N LYS A 26 -4.46 18.41 -6.52
CA LYS A 26 -4.63 18.31 -5.06
C LYS A 26 -5.93 17.59 -4.65
N ASN A 27 -6.75 17.13 -5.60
CA ASN A 27 -7.95 16.32 -5.31
C ASN A 27 -7.72 14.80 -5.34
N LYS A 28 -6.55 14.29 -5.77
CA LYS A 28 -6.31 12.84 -5.83
C LYS A 28 -6.47 12.16 -4.46
N ASP A 29 -6.06 12.82 -3.39
CA ASP A 29 -6.07 12.25 -2.03
C ASP A 29 -7.49 12.04 -1.47
N LYS A 30 -8.48 12.82 -1.92
CA LYS A 30 -9.87 12.72 -1.42
C LYS A 30 -10.56 11.41 -1.81
N GLY A 31 -10.03 10.66 -2.78
CA GLY A 31 -10.54 9.36 -3.20
C GLY A 31 -9.79 8.17 -2.60
N LEU A 32 -8.57 8.37 -2.08
CA LEU A 32 -7.70 7.27 -1.64
C LEU A 32 -8.09 6.73 -0.27
N PHE A 33 -8.66 7.57 0.58
CA PHE A 33 -9.13 7.21 1.92
C PHE A 33 -10.64 7.39 2.02
N LYS A 34 -11.38 6.29 1.86
CA LYS A 34 -12.84 6.31 1.81
C LYS A 34 -13.43 5.31 2.80
N GLY A 35 -14.43 5.73 3.58
CA GLY A 35 -15.13 4.84 4.51
C GLY A 35 -14.29 4.42 5.73
N ILE A 36 -13.16 5.09 5.97
CA ILE A 36 -12.24 4.80 7.07
C ILE A 36 -12.84 5.06 8.47
N ASP A 37 -13.93 5.80 8.56
CA ASP A 37 -14.63 6.09 9.83
C ASP A 37 -15.74 5.09 10.16
N THR A 38 -16.01 4.14 9.26
CA THR A 38 -17.07 3.13 9.44
C THR A 38 -16.74 2.18 10.59
N PRO A 39 -17.75 1.55 11.23
CA PRO A 39 -17.50 0.53 12.24
C PRO A 39 -16.62 -0.63 11.73
N ALA A 40 -16.82 -1.06 10.48
CA ALA A 40 -16.00 -2.09 9.84
C ALA A 40 -14.53 -1.65 9.70
N ALA A 41 -14.28 -0.40 9.30
CA ALA A 41 -12.93 0.14 9.23
C ALA A 41 -12.23 0.12 10.59
N LYS A 42 -12.94 0.45 11.68
CA LYS A 42 -12.37 0.42 13.04
C LYS A 42 -11.90 -0.97 13.47
N VAL A 43 -12.62 -2.03 13.08
CA VAL A 43 -12.20 -3.43 13.32
C VAL A 43 -10.91 -3.74 12.57
N VAL A 44 -10.82 -3.37 11.29
CA VAL A 44 -9.60 -3.57 10.47
C VAL A 44 -8.41 -2.80 11.06
N LEU A 45 -8.60 -1.54 11.43
CA LEU A 45 -7.55 -0.72 12.04
C LEU A 45 -7.08 -1.29 13.38
N ALA A 46 -8.00 -1.80 14.21
CA ALA A 46 -7.65 -2.46 15.46
C ALA A 46 -6.87 -3.76 15.21
N PHE A 47 -7.22 -4.54 14.19
CA PHE A 47 -6.48 -5.74 13.80
C PHE A 47 -5.05 -5.40 13.35
N HIS A 48 -4.87 -4.42 12.46
CA HIS A 48 -3.54 -3.97 12.02
C HIS A 48 -2.70 -3.48 13.20
N GLN A 49 -3.27 -2.61 14.04
CA GLN A 49 -2.58 -2.12 15.23
C GLN A 49 -2.19 -3.26 16.17
N ALA A 50 -3.05 -4.26 16.35
CA ALA A 50 -2.73 -5.40 17.19
C ALA A 50 -1.59 -6.24 16.63
N LEU A 51 -1.50 -6.43 15.31
CA LEU A 51 -0.35 -7.09 14.68
C LEU A 51 0.94 -6.26 14.83
N GLU A 52 0.89 -4.97 14.54
CA GLU A 52 2.05 -4.07 14.64
C GLU A 52 2.58 -3.95 16.07
N THR A 53 1.69 -4.00 17.07
CA THR A 53 2.06 -3.91 18.49
C THR A 53 2.29 -5.26 19.16
N GLY A 54 2.19 -6.38 18.43
CA GLY A 54 2.37 -7.72 18.98
C GLY A 54 1.27 -8.18 19.95
N ASN A 55 0.09 -7.57 19.91
CA ASN A 55 -1.03 -7.88 20.79
C ASN A 55 -1.87 -9.05 20.24
N GLN A 56 -1.38 -10.28 20.46
CA GLN A 56 -2.00 -11.50 19.94
C GLN A 56 -3.47 -11.66 20.35
N LYS A 57 -3.80 -11.33 21.61
CA LYS A 57 -5.17 -11.45 22.12
C LYS A 57 -6.13 -10.51 21.37
N GLN A 58 -5.73 -9.27 21.13
CA GLN A 58 -6.55 -8.33 20.37
C GLN A 58 -6.65 -8.73 18.90
N ALA A 59 -5.55 -9.14 18.26
CA ALA A 59 -5.56 -9.57 16.88
C ALA A 59 -6.53 -10.75 16.68
N ARG A 60 -6.44 -11.77 17.54
CA ARG A 60 -7.35 -12.93 17.54
C ARG A 60 -8.82 -12.54 17.76
N ALA A 61 -9.08 -11.54 18.62
CA ALA A 61 -10.44 -11.09 18.93
C ALA A 61 -11.13 -10.34 17.78
N GLN A 62 -10.38 -9.81 16.80
CA GLN A 62 -10.95 -9.17 15.62
C GLN A 62 -11.33 -10.16 14.49
N LEU A 63 -10.98 -11.44 14.65
CA LEU A 63 -11.22 -12.48 13.64
C LEU A 63 -12.39 -13.37 14.07
N ALA A 64 -13.25 -13.72 13.11
CA ALA A 64 -14.21 -14.80 13.29
C ALA A 64 -13.47 -16.15 13.42
N ASP A 65 -14.01 -17.08 14.20
CA ASP A 65 -13.36 -18.36 14.47
C ASP A 65 -13.08 -19.16 13.17
N ASP A 66 -13.93 -19.01 12.16
CA ASP A 66 -13.88 -19.64 10.84
C ASP A 66 -13.26 -18.77 9.73
N VAL A 67 -12.46 -17.75 10.09
CA VAL A 67 -11.79 -16.88 9.11
C VAL A 67 -10.93 -17.69 8.14
N THR A 68 -10.95 -17.30 6.87
CA THR A 68 -10.02 -17.81 5.85
C THR A 68 -8.97 -16.76 5.54
N ILE A 69 -7.68 -17.14 5.62
CA ILE A 69 -6.54 -16.25 5.36
C ILE A 69 -5.74 -16.81 4.20
N PHE A 70 -5.46 -15.96 3.21
CA PHE A 70 -4.65 -16.30 2.04
C PHE A 70 -3.36 -15.49 2.06
N GLU A 71 -2.22 -16.17 2.02
CA GLU A 71 -0.91 -15.51 1.91
C GLU A 71 0.12 -16.43 1.25
N GLY A 72 0.94 -15.89 0.34
CA GLY A 72 2.09 -16.61 -0.22
C GLY A 72 1.78 -17.96 -0.88
N GLY A 73 0.56 -18.14 -1.41
CA GLY A 73 0.09 -19.40 -2.00
C GLY A 73 -0.41 -20.45 -1.00
N ARG A 74 -0.55 -20.10 0.29
CA ARG A 74 -1.14 -20.96 1.33
C ARG A 74 -2.50 -20.44 1.77
N VAL A 75 -3.24 -21.31 2.47
CA VAL A 75 -4.53 -20.97 3.07
C VAL A 75 -4.60 -21.52 4.48
N GLU A 76 -5.06 -20.69 5.42
CA GLU A 76 -5.46 -21.08 6.77
C GLU A 76 -6.99 -20.98 6.87
N ARG A 77 -7.60 -21.86 7.67
CA ARG A 77 -9.05 -22.10 7.72
C ARG A 77 -9.69 -21.79 9.07
N SER A 78 -8.95 -21.21 10.01
CA SER A 78 -9.49 -20.74 11.28
C SER A 78 -8.61 -19.68 11.93
N ALA A 79 -9.20 -18.91 12.86
CA ALA A 79 -8.45 -17.91 13.62
C ALA A 79 -7.44 -18.55 14.59
N ASP A 80 -7.71 -19.76 15.08
CA ASP A 80 -6.80 -20.49 15.96
C ASP A 80 -5.60 -21.06 15.19
N GLU A 81 -5.81 -21.55 13.97
CA GLU A 81 -4.72 -21.98 13.08
C GLU A 81 -3.76 -20.81 12.81
N TYR A 82 -4.29 -19.65 12.42
CA TYR A 82 -3.50 -18.44 12.23
C TYR A 82 -2.78 -18.01 13.52
N ALA A 83 -3.49 -17.98 14.65
CA ALA A 83 -2.96 -17.51 15.93
C ALA A 83 -1.85 -18.42 16.51
N HIS A 84 -1.83 -19.71 16.18
CA HIS A 84 -0.88 -20.66 16.74
C HIS A 84 0.56 -20.42 16.24
N HIS A 85 0.73 -19.99 14.98
CA HIS A 85 2.05 -19.85 14.37
C HIS A 85 2.21 -18.60 13.49
N HIS A 86 1.34 -18.42 12.52
CA HIS A 86 1.50 -17.41 11.48
C HIS A 86 1.40 -15.99 12.03
N MET A 87 0.38 -15.72 12.86
CA MET A 87 0.21 -14.42 13.53
C MET A 87 1.45 -13.98 14.31
N LEU A 88 2.12 -14.90 15.01
CA LEU A 88 3.35 -14.60 15.76
C LEU A 88 4.52 -14.26 14.84
N SER A 89 4.53 -14.83 13.63
CA SER A 89 5.54 -14.54 12.62
C SER A 89 5.30 -13.17 11.98
N ASP A 90 4.03 -12.83 11.72
CA ASP A 90 3.63 -11.51 11.22
C ASP A 90 4.00 -10.41 12.21
N MET A 91 3.69 -10.61 13.50
CA MET A 91 4.06 -9.67 14.56
C MET A 91 5.58 -9.46 14.61
N LYS A 92 6.38 -10.53 14.51
CA LYS A 92 7.84 -10.44 14.49
C LYS A 92 8.36 -9.73 13.25
N TYR A 93 7.73 -9.93 12.09
CA TYR A 93 8.07 -9.25 10.87
C TYR A 93 7.75 -7.75 10.97
N LEU A 94 6.51 -7.41 11.36
CA LEU A 94 6.04 -6.04 11.48
C LEU A 94 6.81 -5.24 12.53
N ALA A 95 7.25 -5.87 13.63
CA ALA A 95 8.11 -5.21 14.62
C ALA A 95 9.45 -4.71 14.06
N ALA A 96 9.92 -5.26 12.94
CA ALA A 96 11.14 -4.85 12.25
C ALA A 96 10.89 -3.92 11.05
N MET A 97 9.63 -3.56 10.80
CA MET A 97 9.21 -2.82 9.62
C MET A 97 8.57 -1.49 10.01
N LYS A 98 8.65 -0.54 9.08
CA LYS A 98 7.84 0.67 9.05
C LYS A 98 6.85 0.55 7.90
N SER A 99 5.56 0.64 8.21
CA SER A 99 4.48 0.61 7.23
C SER A 99 3.83 1.99 7.10
N GLU A 100 3.65 2.47 5.89
CA GLU A 100 2.90 3.69 5.56
C GLU A 100 1.71 3.32 4.67
N THR A 101 0.49 3.53 5.15
CA THR A 101 -0.71 3.31 4.35
C THR A 101 -0.85 4.41 3.30
N LEU A 102 -0.87 4.02 2.02
CA LEU A 102 -0.96 4.94 0.88
C LEU A 102 -2.41 5.19 0.45
N GLU A 103 -3.28 4.20 0.64
CA GLU A 103 -4.72 4.27 0.37
C GLU A 103 -5.47 3.24 1.20
N HIS A 104 -6.71 3.54 1.59
CA HIS A 104 -7.59 2.63 2.32
C HIS A 104 -9.06 2.93 2.01
N GLN A 105 -9.74 1.98 1.38
CA GLN A 105 -11.13 2.09 1.00
C GLN A 105 -11.94 0.99 1.68
N VAL A 106 -13.00 1.40 2.37
CA VAL A 106 -13.97 0.50 3.01
C VAL A 106 -15.35 0.76 2.41
N THR A 107 -15.94 -0.28 1.83
CA THR A 107 -17.30 -0.23 1.26
C THR A 107 -18.20 -1.16 2.07
N VAL A 108 -19.28 -0.61 2.63
CA VAL A 108 -20.29 -1.36 3.37
C VAL A 108 -21.45 -1.72 2.42
N LEU A 109 -21.80 -3.00 2.38
CA LEU A 109 -22.82 -3.61 1.53
C LEU A 109 -23.78 -4.39 2.44
N GLY A 110 -24.78 -3.70 2.99
CA GLY A 110 -25.68 -4.27 4.00
C GLY A 110 -24.90 -4.72 5.24
N ASN A 111 -24.88 -6.02 5.50
CA ASN A 111 -24.21 -6.63 6.65
C ASN A 111 -22.76 -7.07 6.35
N THR A 112 -22.26 -6.82 5.14
CA THR A 112 -20.90 -7.14 4.73
C THR A 112 -20.11 -5.85 4.51
N ALA A 113 -18.81 -5.87 4.77
CA ALA A 113 -17.92 -4.79 4.37
C ALA A 113 -16.69 -5.36 3.65
N ILE A 114 -16.21 -4.64 2.64
CA ILE A 114 -14.96 -4.93 1.95
C ILE A 114 -13.99 -3.81 2.30
N SER A 115 -12.85 -4.16 2.89
CA SER A 115 -11.76 -3.24 3.19
C SER A 115 -10.56 -3.59 2.32
N ALA A 116 -10.10 -2.64 1.50
CA ALA A 116 -8.92 -2.78 0.68
C ALA A 116 -7.96 -1.63 0.95
N SER A 117 -6.70 -1.96 1.22
CA SER A 117 -5.65 -0.97 1.47
C SER A 117 -4.36 -1.34 0.75
N ARG A 118 -3.55 -0.34 0.44
CA ARG A 118 -2.19 -0.53 -0.05
C ARG A 118 -1.24 0.28 0.81
N SER A 119 -0.15 -0.36 1.21
CA SER A 119 0.85 0.24 2.08
C SER A 119 2.24 0.09 1.48
N HIS A 120 3.12 1.03 1.83
CA HIS A 120 4.55 0.91 1.59
C HIS A 120 5.22 0.43 2.87
N THR A 121 5.76 -0.79 2.83
CA THR A 121 6.44 -1.40 3.98
C THR A 121 7.93 -1.47 3.73
N THR A 122 8.72 -0.91 4.63
CA THR A 122 10.18 -0.80 4.52
C THR A 122 10.84 -1.18 5.84
N GLY A 123 12.00 -1.79 5.77
CA GLY A 123 12.76 -2.23 6.93
C GLY A 123 13.74 -3.31 6.53
N SER A 124 14.36 -3.95 7.51
CA SER A 124 15.16 -5.13 7.26
C SER A 124 14.75 -6.26 8.20
N TYR A 125 14.62 -7.46 7.64
CA TYR A 125 14.24 -8.65 8.40
C TYR A 125 14.96 -9.87 7.87
N LYS A 126 15.66 -10.59 8.76
CA LYS A 126 16.46 -11.78 8.43
C LYS A 126 17.46 -11.53 7.28
N GLY A 127 18.08 -10.34 7.26
CA GLY A 127 19.11 -9.97 6.28
C GLY A 127 18.57 -9.62 4.89
N LYS A 128 17.26 -9.36 4.78
CA LYS A 128 16.61 -8.81 3.59
C LYS A 128 16.02 -7.45 3.90
#